data_AF-A0A6I2GU56-F1
#
_entry.id   AF-A0A6I2GU56-F1
#
_cell.length_a   1.000
_cell.length_b   1.000
_cell.length_c   1.000
_cell.angle_alpha   90.00
_cell.angle_beta   90.00
_cell.angle_gamma   90.00
#
_symmetry.space_group_name_H-M   'P 1'
#
loop_
_entity.id
_entity.type
_entity.pdbx_description
1 polymer ?
#
loop_
_entity_poly.entity_id
_entity_poly.type
_entity_poly.pdbx_seq_one_letter_code
_entity_poly.pdbx_strand_id
1 'polypeptide(L)'
;MRTPALPPLALLLLLLAAAPALAKPWQGIEPGVSRREDVLKRFGTPTRTVKPEAGKAGPEVIAYLAKQAIKGTTQVQFKLDPASGVVDRIDVFPAPVIDREAIENTYGAACPTGPLPETPCYLKKITEDFRSYYLYPRLGLAIFFNEDGKTVNSFIFTTLRGAK
;
A
#
# COMPACT_ATOMS: atom_id res chain seq x y z
N MET A 1 34.04 43.35 -7.97
CA MET A 1 32.86 42.46 -8.11
C MET A 1 33.26 41.32 -9.04
N ARG A 2 33.36 40.08 -8.55
CA ARG A 2 33.63 38.88 -9.35
C ARG A 2 32.58 37.84 -8.97
N THR A 3 31.68 37.53 -9.90
CA THR A 3 30.72 36.43 -9.80
C THR A 3 31.46 35.11 -10.00
N PRO A 4 31.40 34.15 -9.06
CA PRO A 4 31.94 32.82 -9.30
C PRO A 4 30.98 32.05 -10.22
N ALA A 5 31.49 31.59 -11.37
CA ALA A 5 30.78 30.67 -12.25
C ALA A 5 30.83 29.26 -11.64
N LEU A 6 29.66 28.71 -11.32
CA LEU A 6 29.52 27.33 -10.84
C LEU A 6 29.82 26.34 -11.98
N PRO A 7 30.62 25.28 -11.73
CA PRO A 7 31.00 24.30 -12.76
C PRO A 7 29.80 23.42 -13.17
N PRO A 8 29.67 23.07 -14.46
CA PRO A 8 28.51 22.35 -15.02
C PRO A 8 28.32 20.91 -14.50
N LEU A 9 29.33 20.34 -13.81
CA LEU A 9 29.23 19.00 -13.23
C LEU A 9 28.36 18.94 -11.96
N ALA A 10 28.13 20.05 -11.27
CA ALA A 10 27.37 20.07 -10.03
C ALA A 10 25.85 19.92 -10.26
N LEU A 11 25.37 20.17 -11.48
CA LEU A 11 23.93 20.11 -11.79
C LEU A 11 23.43 18.68 -12.08
N LEU A 12 24.32 17.76 -12.47
CA LEU A 12 23.94 16.38 -12.84
C LEU A 12 23.73 15.47 -11.62
N LEU A 13 24.39 15.74 -10.49
CA LEU A 13 24.27 14.96 -9.26
C LEU A 13 23.02 15.30 -8.43
N LEU A 14 22.37 16.46 -8.66
CA LEU A 14 21.13 16.83 -7.96
C LEU A 14 19.86 16.19 -8.56
N LEU A 15 19.92 15.61 -9.77
CA LEU A 15 18.73 15.01 -10.41
C LEU A 15 18.47 13.54 -10.01
N LEU A 16 19.40 12.85 -9.36
CA LEU A 16 19.25 11.44 -8.98
C LEU A 16 18.60 11.21 -7.59
N ALA A 17 18.29 12.26 -6.83
CA ALA A 17 17.81 12.11 -5.45
C ALA A 17 16.29 12.24 -5.27
N ALA A 18 15.50 12.29 -6.35
CA ALA A 18 14.05 12.16 -6.25
C ALA A 18 13.66 10.67 -6.21
N ALA A 19 14.12 9.94 -5.19
CA ALA A 19 13.49 8.67 -4.86
C ALA A 19 12.06 9.00 -4.44
N PRO A 20 11.02 8.56 -5.18
CA PRO A 20 9.66 8.71 -4.68
C PRO A 20 9.63 8.11 -3.27
N ALA A 21 9.00 8.79 -2.32
CA ALA A 21 8.67 8.14 -1.07
C ALA A 21 7.69 7.02 -1.43
N LEU A 22 8.20 5.79 -1.44
CA LEU A 22 7.46 4.63 -1.89
C LEU A 22 6.61 4.11 -0.74
N ALA A 23 5.41 3.66 -1.06
CA ALA A 23 4.56 2.99 -0.09
C ALA A 23 5.25 1.73 0.43
N LYS A 24 4.86 1.28 1.62
CA LYS A 24 5.40 0.05 2.19
C LYS A 24 5.12 -1.12 1.22
N PRO A 25 6.15 -1.83 0.74
CA PRO A 25 5.93 -3.01 -0.09
C PRO A 25 5.34 -4.14 0.74
N TRP A 26 4.52 -4.97 0.09
CA TRP A 26 4.01 -6.20 0.68
C TRP A 26 4.61 -7.41 -0.03
N GLN A 27 5.41 -8.18 0.70
CA GLN A 27 6.12 -9.38 0.20
C GLN A 27 6.89 -9.18 -1.11
N GLY A 28 7.40 -7.96 -1.35
CA GLY A 28 8.16 -7.60 -2.54
C GLY A 28 7.33 -7.00 -3.68
N ILE A 29 6.02 -6.85 -3.52
CA ILE A 29 5.17 -6.08 -4.43
C ILE A 29 4.96 -4.68 -3.86
N GLU A 30 5.26 -3.67 -4.69
CA GLU A 30 5.29 -2.28 -4.30
C GLU A 30 4.22 -1.47 -5.04
N PRO A 31 3.25 -0.86 -4.33
CA PRO A 31 2.24 -0.02 -4.95
C PRO A 31 2.84 1.18 -5.67
N GLY A 32 2.43 1.37 -6.93
CA GLY A 32 2.90 2.43 -7.82
C GLY A 32 4.15 2.07 -8.63
N VAL A 33 4.73 0.89 -8.41
CA VAL A 33 5.96 0.45 -9.08
C VAL A 33 5.82 -0.93 -9.70
N SER A 34 5.41 -1.94 -8.92
CA SER A 34 5.29 -3.32 -9.41
C SER A 34 4.19 -3.45 -10.45
N ARG A 35 4.40 -4.31 -11.43
CA ARG A 35 3.45 -4.60 -12.52
C ARG A 35 2.80 -5.98 -12.35
N ARG A 36 1.88 -6.30 -13.25
CA ARG A 36 1.21 -7.61 -13.35
C ARG A 36 2.21 -8.76 -13.34
N GLU A 37 3.23 -8.67 -14.16
CA GLU A 37 4.27 -9.68 -14.34
C GLU A 37 5.06 -9.92 -13.06
N ASP A 38 5.29 -8.90 -12.23
CA ASP A 38 5.98 -9.05 -10.95
C ASP A 38 5.16 -9.88 -9.97
N VAL A 39 3.83 -9.64 -9.93
CA VAL A 39 2.89 -10.41 -9.12
C VAL A 39 2.88 -11.88 -9.54
N LEU A 40 2.74 -12.13 -10.84
CA LEU A 40 2.68 -13.49 -11.39
C LEU A 40 4.02 -14.23 -11.22
N LYS A 41 5.15 -13.53 -11.41
CA LYS A 41 6.48 -14.09 -11.18
C LYS A 41 6.68 -14.46 -9.71
N ARG A 42 6.13 -13.65 -8.79
CA ARG A 42 6.32 -13.84 -7.34
C ARG A 42 5.43 -14.92 -6.76
N PHE A 43 4.16 -14.99 -7.18
CA PHE A 43 3.15 -15.84 -6.54
C PHE A 43 2.57 -16.92 -7.46
N GLY A 44 2.97 -16.95 -8.73
CA GLY A 44 2.47 -17.91 -9.71
C GLY A 44 1.04 -17.59 -10.17
N THR A 45 0.35 -18.61 -10.65
CA THR A 45 -1.00 -18.49 -11.24
C THR A 45 -2.03 -18.07 -10.18
N PRO A 46 -2.82 -17.00 -10.40
CA PRO A 46 -3.86 -16.56 -9.48
C PRO A 46 -5.07 -17.51 -9.49
N THR A 47 -5.88 -17.47 -8.44
CA THR A 47 -7.17 -18.18 -8.43
C THR A 47 -8.14 -17.56 -9.44
N ARG A 48 -8.16 -16.22 -9.51
CA ARG A 48 -9.07 -15.48 -10.38
C ARG A 48 -8.41 -14.20 -10.85
N THR A 49 -8.68 -13.83 -12.10
CA THR A 49 -8.42 -12.49 -12.63
C THR A 49 -9.75 -11.89 -13.07
N VAL A 50 -10.05 -10.69 -12.60
CA VAL A 50 -11.20 -9.90 -13.05
C VAL A 50 -10.65 -8.75 -13.88
N LYS A 51 -11.11 -8.63 -15.12
CA LYS A 51 -10.79 -7.49 -15.99
C LYS A 51 -11.99 -6.54 -16.02
N PRO A 52 -11.77 -5.23 -16.17
CA PRO A 52 -12.86 -4.31 -16.47
C PRO A 52 -13.59 -4.75 -17.74
N GLU A 53 -14.92 -4.62 -17.74
CA GLU A 53 -15.73 -4.87 -18.93
C GLU A 53 -15.36 -3.90 -20.04
N ALA A 54 -15.46 -4.35 -21.30
CA ALA A 54 -15.17 -3.50 -22.45
C ALA A 54 -16.06 -2.24 -22.42
N GLY A 55 -15.42 -1.06 -22.40
CA GLY A 55 -16.11 0.23 -22.33
C GLY A 55 -16.48 0.72 -20.93
N LYS A 56 -16.14 -0.02 -19.86
CA LYS A 56 -16.30 0.45 -18.47
C LYS A 56 -14.94 0.71 -17.82
N ALA A 57 -14.85 1.81 -17.07
CA ALA A 57 -13.67 2.08 -16.25
C ALA A 57 -13.66 1.16 -15.02
N GLY A 58 -12.51 0.57 -14.73
CA GLY A 58 -12.29 -0.24 -13.53
C GLY A 58 -10.89 -0.86 -13.52
N PRO A 59 -10.34 -1.19 -12.35
CA PRO A 59 -9.03 -1.83 -12.28
C PRO A 59 -9.12 -3.30 -12.72
N GLU A 60 -8.03 -3.82 -13.30
CA GLU A 60 -7.81 -5.27 -13.33
C GLU A 60 -7.52 -5.73 -11.90
N VAL A 61 -8.12 -6.84 -11.49
CA VAL A 61 -7.93 -7.43 -10.16
C VAL A 61 -7.39 -8.85 -10.30
N ILE A 62 -6.25 -9.11 -9.66
CA ILE A 62 -5.61 -10.41 -9.58
C ILE A 62 -5.80 -10.93 -8.15
N ALA A 63 -6.52 -12.04 -7.99
CA ALA A 63 -6.90 -12.56 -6.68
C ALA A 63 -6.34 -13.95 -6.41
N TYR A 64 -5.78 -14.11 -5.21
CA TYR A 64 -5.27 -15.36 -4.63
C TYR A 64 -6.12 -15.70 -3.41
N LEU A 65 -6.84 -16.82 -3.46
CA LEU A 65 -7.75 -17.27 -2.41
C LEU A 65 -7.81 -18.80 -2.35
N ALA A 66 -8.44 -19.32 -1.30
CA ALA A 66 -8.63 -20.77 -1.08
C ALA A 66 -7.31 -21.55 -1.21
N LYS A 67 -7.24 -22.56 -2.08
CA LYS A 67 -6.05 -23.42 -2.23
C LYS A 67 -4.83 -22.70 -2.80
N GLN A 68 -5.03 -21.54 -3.42
CA GLN A 68 -3.95 -20.69 -3.97
C GLN A 68 -3.75 -19.42 -3.14
N ALA A 69 -4.33 -19.33 -1.93
CA ALA A 69 -4.06 -18.23 -1.02
C ALA A 69 -2.56 -18.17 -0.70
N ILE A 70 -2.02 -16.95 -0.66
CA ILE A 70 -0.61 -16.74 -0.35
C ILE A 70 -0.38 -17.10 1.13
N LYS A 71 0.73 -17.78 1.43
CA LYS A 71 1.04 -18.24 2.80
C LYS A 71 0.88 -17.11 3.82
N GLY A 72 0.12 -17.39 4.89
CA GLY A 72 -0.20 -16.43 5.94
C GLY A 72 -1.45 -15.57 5.68
N THR A 73 -2.14 -15.80 4.57
CA THR A 73 -3.37 -15.06 4.19
C THR A 73 -4.52 -16.02 3.91
N THR A 74 -5.75 -15.56 4.09
CA THR A 74 -6.94 -16.21 3.55
C THR A 74 -7.24 -15.74 2.13
N GLN A 75 -6.87 -14.50 1.83
CA GLN A 75 -7.07 -13.87 0.54
C GLN A 75 -6.09 -12.72 0.33
N VAL A 76 -5.65 -12.53 -0.91
CA VAL A 76 -4.96 -11.33 -1.37
C VAL A 76 -5.53 -10.90 -2.72
N GLN A 77 -5.75 -9.60 -2.88
CA GLN A 77 -6.13 -9.01 -4.16
C GLN A 77 -5.14 -7.91 -4.54
N PHE A 78 -4.60 -7.98 -5.74
CA PHE A 78 -3.83 -6.91 -6.36
C PHE A 78 -4.71 -6.20 -7.35
N LYS A 79 -4.88 -4.90 -7.18
CA LYS A 79 -5.58 -4.03 -8.12
C LYS A 79 -4.53 -3.30 -8.94
N LEU A 80 -4.80 -3.19 -10.23
CA LEU A 80 -3.91 -2.52 -11.17
C LEU A 80 -4.56 -1.24 -11.64
N ASP A 81 -3.78 -0.16 -11.63
CA ASP A 81 -4.18 1.10 -12.23
C ASP A 81 -4.40 0.89 -13.74
N PRO A 82 -5.59 1.20 -14.27
CA PRO A 82 -5.92 0.92 -15.66
C PRO A 82 -5.12 1.78 -16.65
N ALA A 83 -4.59 2.93 -16.24
CA ALA A 83 -3.84 3.82 -17.11
C ALA A 83 -2.37 3.38 -17.29
N SER A 84 -1.74 2.91 -16.22
CA SER A 84 -0.30 2.59 -16.19
C SER A 84 0.02 1.11 -16.11
N GLY A 85 -0.95 0.27 -15.72
CA GLY A 85 -0.80 -1.17 -15.53
C GLY A 85 0.08 -1.55 -14.33
N VAL A 86 0.37 -0.62 -13.43
CA VAL A 86 1.08 -0.90 -12.17
C VAL A 86 0.07 -1.25 -11.08
N VAL A 87 0.51 -2.01 -10.08
CA VAL A 87 -0.27 -2.31 -8.87
C VAL A 87 -0.53 -0.99 -8.14
N ASP A 88 -1.78 -0.59 -8.00
CA ASP A 88 -2.17 0.64 -7.30
C ASP A 88 -2.51 0.38 -5.83
N ARG A 89 -3.00 -0.83 -5.57
CA ARG A 89 -3.54 -1.24 -4.28
C ARG A 89 -3.43 -2.76 -4.09
N ILE A 90 -3.10 -3.16 -2.86
CA ILE A 90 -3.02 -4.55 -2.42
C ILE A 90 -3.95 -4.71 -1.21
N ASP A 91 -4.96 -5.55 -1.32
CA ASP A 91 -5.87 -5.90 -0.23
C ASP A 91 -5.46 -7.27 0.33
N VAL A 92 -5.03 -7.31 1.59
CA VAL A 92 -4.52 -8.52 2.25
C VAL A 92 -5.43 -8.87 3.42
N PHE A 93 -5.98 -10.08 3.40
CA PHE A 93 -6.80 -10.65 4.45
C PHE A 93 -5.96 -11.69 5.20
N PRO A 94 -5.51 -11.42 6.43
CA PRO A 94 -4.63 -12.32 7.16
C PRO A 94 -5.37 -13.62 7.55
N ALA A 95 -4.63 -14.73 7.58
CA ALA A 95 -5.09 -15.97 8.21
C ALA A 95 -5.00 -15.95 9.74
N PRO A 96 -3.90 -15.47 10.37
CA PRO A 96 -3.87 -15.36 11.82
C PRO A 96 -4.75 -14.21 12.30
N VAL A 97 -5.32 -14.37 13.49
CA VAL A 97 -5.92 -13.25 14.23
C VAL A 97 -4.78 -12.35 14.69
N ILE A 98 -4.85 -11.07 14.32
CA ILE A 98 -3.90 -10.04 14.72
C ILE A 98 -4.69 -9.03 15.55
N ASP A 99 -4.27 -8.78 16.77
CA ASP A 99 -4.89 -7.80 17.62
C ASP A 99 -4.36 -6.38 17.33
N ARG A 100 -5.10 -5.39 17.84
CA ARG A 100 -4.75 -3.98 17.71
C ARG A 100 -3.42 -3.62 18.34
N GLU A 101 -3.05 -4.23 19.46
CA GLU A 101 -1.80 -3.92 20.16
C GLU A 101 -0.58 -4.33 19.32
N ALA A 102 -0.63 -5.51 18.69
CA ALA A 102 0.38 -5.98 17.76
C ALA A 102 0.56 -5.01 16.58
N ILE A 103 -0.52 -4.39 16.10
CA ILE A 103 -0.45 -3.35 15.07
C ILE A 103 0.32 -2.12 15.55
N GLU A 104 -0.02 -1.59 16.72
CA GLU A 104 0.64 -0.39 17.27
C GLU A 104 2.12 -0.65 17.55
N ASN A 105 2.45 -1.83 18.08
CA ASN A 105 3.83 -2.26 18.32
C ASN A 105 4.64 -2.43 17.02
N THR A 106 3.99 -2.81 15.91
CA THR A 106 4.67 -3.08 14.64
C THR A 106 4.82 -1.82 13.77
N TYR A 107 3.80 -0.97 13.73
CA TYR A 107 3.69 0.12 12.77
C TYR A 107 3.73 1.51 13.40
N GLY A 108 3.66 1.61 14.72
CA GLY A 108 3.70 2.85 15.47
C GLY A 108 2.36 3.20 16.12
N ALA A 109 2.42 4.10 17.11
CA ALA A 109 1.27 4.55 17.87
C ALA A 109 0.41 5.58 17.10
N ALA A 110 -0.63 6.09 17.76
CA ALA A 110 -1.46 7.16 17.22
C ALA A 110 -0.63 8.41 16.94
N CYS A 111 -0.96 9.13 15.86
CA CYS A 111 -0.32 10.40 15.57
C CYS A 111 -0.63 11.44 16.65
N PRO A 112 0.36 12.27 17.03
CA PRO A 112 0.12 13.39 17.93
C PRO A 112 -0.81 14.42 17.26
N THR A 113 -1.47 15.23 18.07
CA THR A 113 -2.24 16.37 17.57
C THR A 113 -1.29 17.39 16.95
N GLY A 114 -1.46 17.71 15.68
CA GLY A 114 -0.64 18.68 14.95
C GLY A 114 0.00 18.12 13.68
N PRO A 115 1.16 18.64 13.24
CA PRO A 115 1.85 18.17 12.06
C PRO A 115 2.23 16.68 12.17
N LEU A 116 2.11 15.95 11.05
CA LEU A 116 2.49 14.54 11.01
C LEU A 116 4.01 14.37 11.24
N PRO A 117 4.42 13.53 12.19
CA PRO A 117 5.83 13.25 12.43
C PRO A 117 6.48 12.55 11.23
N GLU A 118 7.81 12.50 11.25
CA GLU A 118 8.59 11.71 10.28
C GLU A 118 8.45 10.22 10.54
N THR A 119 8.37 9.82 11.81
CA THR A 119 8.10 8.44 12.21
C THR A 119 6.67 8.03 11.84
N PRO A 120 6.46 6.80 11.34
CA PRO A 120 5.12 6.29 11.10
C PRO A 120 4.24 6.33 12.37
N CYS A 121 3.02 6.81 12.20
CA CYS A 121 1.97 6.83 13.20
C CYS A 121 0.62 6.69 12.49
N TYR A 122 -0.43 6.34 13.23
CA TYR A 122 -1.77 6.20 12.65
C TYR A 122 -2.71 7.36 12.94
N LEU A 123 -3.56 7.65 11.97
CA LEU A 123 -4.80 8.39 12.11
C LEU A 123 -5.96 7.40 12.23
N LYS A 124 -6.74 7.49 13.31
CA LYS A 124 -7.96 6.70 13.46
C LYS A 124 -9.06 7.29 12.58
N LYS A 125 -9.62 6.48 11.69
CA LYS A 125 -10.72 6.86 10.78
C LYS A 125 -11.85 5.84 10.87
N ILE A 126 -13.02 6.24 10.38
CA ILE A 126 -14.22 5.42 10.29
C ILE A 126 -14.75 5.53 8.85
N THR A 127 -15.17 4.42 8.27
CA THR A 127 -15.85 4.39 6.96
C THR A 127 -17.33 4.75 7.09
N GLU A 128 -18.01 4.95 5.96
CA GLU A 128 -19.46 5.23 5.93
C GLU A 128 -20.29 4.06 6.52
N ASP A 129 -19.81 2.82 6.41
CA ASP A 129 -20.39 1.62 7.03
C ASP A 129 -19.92 1.41 8.49
N PHE A 130 -19.44 2.47 9.15
CA PHE A 130 -19.01 2.48 10.55
C PHE A 130 -17.84 1.55 10.90
N ARG A 131 -17.08 1.07 9.91
CA ARG A 131 -15.89 0.27 10.15
C ARG A 131 -14.71 1.14 10.53
N SER A 132 -14.12 0.88 11.69
CA SER A 132 -12.93 1.58 12.13
C SER A 132 -11.67 1.08 11.42
N TYR A 133 -10.76 2.00 11.10
CA TYR A 133 -9.46 1.66 10.54
C TYR A 133 -8.38 2.64 10.98
N TYR A 134 -7.14 2.15 10.97
CA TYR A 134 -5.94 2.94 11.20
C TYR A 134 -5.28 3.24 9.87
N LEU A 135 -5.13 4.52 9.55
CA LEU A 135 -4.40 4.98 8.37
C LEU A 135 -2.99 5.42 8.79
N TYR A 136 -1.96 4.82 8.22
CA TYR A 136 -0.56 5.21 8.33
C TYR A 136 -0.12 5.91 7.04
N PRO A 137 -0.25 7.25 6.94
CA PRO A 137 -0.05 7.96 5.67
C PRO A 137 1.38 7.82 5.15
N ARG A 138 2.37 7.83 6.04
CA ARG A 138 3.80 7.67 5.71
C ARG A 138 4.14 6.30 5.14
N LEU A 139 3.30 5.30 5.38
CA LEU A 139 3.51 3.93 4.92
C LEU A 139 2.64 3.57 3.72
N GLY A 140 1.68 4.41 3.34
CA GLY A 140 0.68 4.02 2.35
C GLY A 140 -0.13 2.81 2.81
N LEU A 141 -0.44 2.72 4.11
CA LEU A 141 -1.04 1.54 4.72
C LEU A 141 -2.31 1.93 5.48
N ALA A 142 -3.42 1.25 5.20
CA ALA A 142 -4.63 1.29 6.01
C ALA A 142 -4.91 -0.10 6.59
N ILE A 143 -5.29 -0.16 7.87
CA ILE A 143 -5.57 -1.41 8.59
C ILE A 143 -6.99 -1.34 9.10
N PHE A 144 -7.85 -2.16 8.52
CA PHE A 144 -9.26 -2.25 8.89
C PHE A 144 -9.43 -3.27 9.99
N PHE A 145 -10.25 -2.93 10.98
CA PHE A 145 -10.61 -3.84 12.05
C PHE A 145 -11.93 -4.54 11.75
N ASN A 146 -12.15 -5.68 12.38
CA ASN A 146 -13.48 -6.29 12.47
C ASN A 146 -14.40 -5.38 13.27
N GLU A 147 -15.70 -5.69 13.27
CA GLU A 147 -16.73 -4.89 13.95
C GLU A 147 -16.46 -4.73 15.46
N ASP A 148 -15.74 -5.68 16.07
CA ASP A 148 -15.30 -5.60 17.47
C ASP A 148 -14.28 -4.48 17.75
N GLY A 149 -13.64 -3.93 16.71
CA GLY A 149 -12.56 -2.93 16.82
C GLY A 149 -11.29 -3.44 17.53
N LYS A 150 -11.16 -4.75 17.73
CA LYS A 150 -10.08 -5.40 18.50
C LYS A 150 -9.14 -6.18 17.59
N THR A 151 -9.68 -6.79 16.54
CA THR A 151 -8.94 -7.70 15.67
C THR A 151 -8.89 -7.17 14.24
N VAL A 152 -7.78 -7.41 13.55
CA VAL A 152 -7.57 -6.96 12.16
C VAL A 152 -8.44 -7.78 11.21
N ASN A 153 -9.16 -7.08 10.36
CA ASN A 153 -9.88 -7.65 9.23
C ASN A 153 -9.01 -7.71 7.98
N SER A 154 -8.33 -6.60 7.64
CA SER A 154 -7.51 -6.51 6.43
C SER A 154 -6.46 -5.41 6.50
N PHE A 155 -5.39 -5.60 5.72
CA PHE A 155 -4.37 -4.59 5.43
C PHE A 155 -4.54 -4.12 3.98
N ILE A 156 -4.51 -2.82 3.77
CA ILE A 156 -4.59 -2.20 2.46
C ILE A 156 -3.30 -1.42 2.23
N PHE A 157 -2.46 -1.90 1.30
CA PHE A 157 -1.26 -1.19 0.86
C PHE A 157 -1.60 -0.42 -0.41
N THR A 158 -1.28 0.86 -0.47
CA THR A 158 -1.54 1.72 -1.63
C THR A 158 -0.43 2.74 -1.79
N THR A 159 -0.34 3.39 -2.95
CA THR A 159 0.58 4.51 -3.16
C THR A 159 0.39 5.59 -2.09
N LEU A 160 1.44 6.35 -1.76
CA LEU A 160 1.29 7.47 -0.81
C LEU A 160 0.26 8.52 -1.26
N ARG A 161 0.02 8.62 -2.58
CA ARG A 161 -1.05 9.48 -3.13
C ARG A 161 -2.44 8.92 -2.84
N GLY A 162 -2.62 7.61 -2.89
CA GLY A 162 -3.88 6.94 -2.55
C GLY A 162 -4.18 6.90 -1.05
N ALA A 163 -3.19 7.11 -0.19
CA ALA A 163 -3.30 7.01 1.26
C ALA A 163 -3.81 8.28 1.97
N LYS A 164 -4.63 9.12 1.31
CA LYS A 164 -5.12 10.39 1.85
C LYS A 164 -6.52 10.27 2.46
#